data_AF-A0A0W8FJ16-F1
#
_entry.id   AF-A0A0W8FJ16-F1
#
_cell.length_a   1.000
_cell.length_b   1.000
_cell.length_c   1.000
_cell.angle_alpha   90.00
_cell.angle_beta   90.00
_cell.angle_gamma   90.00
#
_symmetry.space_group_name_H-M   'P 1'
#
loop_
_entity.id
_entity.type
_entity.pdbx_description
1 polymer ?
#
loop_
_entity_poly.entity_id
_entity_poly.type
_entity_poly.pdbx_seq_one_letter_code
_entity_poly.pdbx_strand_id
1 'polypeptide(L)'
;MDHRARFAVDCLHKQYPEPDRLPEDACLVFVRDRGVCVRKGSTEGSTKGSTPTIFQAAFPDLPGELKRDELTRDARYLGHRGAVACYAVEVPGDLPLPEGLAYSGVRELAGLVPDGELAVAALAVQIVDYDRTTRFCGRCGAATEPVRTERAKICPSCHRIAYPRLSPAIIVLVRKGGSILMVRGGGAAPGRYSLVAGFVEPGETIEDAVRREVREEAGIAIKNIRYCASEPWPFPDSLMLGFVADYDGGDIAPDGVEIESAVWFDRDHLPVLPPQLSLTRALIDDWIAASAASAASAPSSPSGDPAAGGDAAGDGRSSSQSSAQDDRSASRINEGR
;
A
#
# COMPACT_ATOMS: atom_id res chain seq x y z
N MET A 1 -3.91 15.48 -4.08
CA MET A 1 -4.29 14.07 -3.86
C MET A 1 -5.26 13.95 -2.70
N ASP A 2 -6.50 13.57 -2.99
CA ASP A 2 -7.48 13.11 -2.00
C ASP A 2 -7.44 11.58 -2.01
N HIS A 3 -6.63 10.98 -1.13
CA HIS A 3 -6.49 9.54 -1.00
C HIS A 3 -6.84 9.09 0.41
N ARG A 4 -7.78 8.14 0.48
CA ARG A 4 -8.12 7.43 1.71
C ARG A 4 -7.52 6.03 1.67
N ALA A 5 -6.54 5.77 2.54
CA ALA A 5 -5.92 4.46 2.70
C ALA A 5 -6.95 3.45 3.22
N ARG A 6 -7.35 2.48 2.39
CA ARG A 6 -8.50 1.60 2.66
C ARG A 6 -8.23 0.52 3.70
N PHE A 7 -6.96 0.24 3.93
CA PHE A 7 -6.49 -0.69 4.96
C PHE A 7 -5.93 0.01 6.21
N ALA A 8 -6.06 1.34 6.30
CA ALA A 8 -5.70 2.07 7.51
C ALA A 8 -6.80 1.92 8.58
N VAL A 9 -6.45 1.32 9.72
CA VAL A 9 -7.38 1.14 10.84
C VAL A 9 -7.50 2.45 11.61
N ASP A 10 -8.58 3.19 11.37
CA ASP A 10 -8.96 4.41 12.08
C ASP A 10 -10.03 4.16 13.17
N CYS A 11 -10.77 3.06 13.06
CA CYS A 11 -11.90 2.73 13.92
C CYS A 11 -11.55 1.95 15.20
N LEU A 12 -10.28 1.59 15.40
CA LEU A 12 -9.79 0.94 16.62
C LEU A 12 -8.71 1.78 17.31
N HIS A 13 -8.89 2.00 18.61
CA HIS A 13 -7.91 2.70 19.44
C HIS A 13 -7.14 1.72 20.31
N LYS A 14 -5.81 1.80 20.31
CA LYS A 14 -4.98 0.97 21.19
C LYS A 14 -5.05 1.53 22.60
N GLN A 15 -5.50 0.70 23.54
CA GLN A 15 -5.44 0.96 24.98
C GLN A 15 -4.56 -0.10 25.61
N TYR A 16 -3.54 0.35 26.34
CA TYR A 16 -2.59 -0.47 27.05
C TYR A 16 -2.56 -0.05 28.54
N PRO A 17 -2.35 -0.97 29.50
CA PRO A 17 -2.14 -2.40 29.29
C PRO A 17 -3.39 -3.11 28.71
N GLU A 18 -3.17 -4.17 27.94
CA GLU A 18 -4.28 -4.98 27.41
C GLU A 18 -5.15 -5.55 28.56
N PRO A 19 -6.47 -5.76 28.39
CA PRO A 19 -7.31 -6.37 29.42
C PRO A 19 -6.73 -7.69 29.95
N ASP A 20 -6.81 -7.93 31.27
CA ASP A 20 -6.26 -9.15 31.92
C ASP A 20 -6.91 -10.45 31.40
N ARG A 21 -8.16 -10.35 30.95
CA ARG A 21 -8.96 -11.45 30.42
C ARG A 21 -9.76 -10.92 29.24
N LEU A 22 -10.14 -11.82 28.33
CA LEU A 22 -11.06 -11.50 27.26
C LEU A 22 -12.42 -11.06 27.85
N PRO A 23 -12.88 -9.81 27.61
CA PRO A 23 -14.19 -9.36 28.09
C PRO A 23 -15.34 -10.19 27.50
N GLU A 24 -16.44 -10.34 28.25
CA GLU A 24 -17.61 -11.09 27.77
C GLU A 24 -18.32 -10.39 26.60
N ASP A 25 -18.26 -9.06 26.58
CA ASP A 25 -18.79 -8.18 25.54
C ASP A 25 -17.76 -7.90 24.43
N ALA A 26 -16.61 -8.57 24.45
CA ALA A 26 -15.57 -8.38 23.46
C ALA A 26 -16.08 -8.66 22.05
N CYS A 27 -15.66 -7.82 21.11
CA CYS A 27 -15.95 -7.99 19.72
C CYS A 27 -14.86 -8.84 19.06
N LEU A 28 -15.25 -9.93 18.41
CA LEU A 28 -14.33 -10.93 17.87
C LEU A 28 -14.25 -10.85 16.35
N VAL A 29 -13.04 -11.01 15.81
CA VAL A 29 -12.77 -11.19 14.39
C VAL A 29 -12.14 -12.58 14.22
N PHE A 30 -12.86 -13.49 13.57
CA PHE A 30 -12.35 -14.84 13.35
C PHE A 30 -11.48 -14.88 12.11
N VAL A 31 -10.19 -15.13 12.31
CA VAL A 31 -9.19 -15.27 11.25
C VAL A 31 -9.11 -16.72 10.84
N ARG A 32 -9.15 -16.98 9.54
CA ARG A 32 -8.94 -18.31 8.96
C ARG A 32 -7.98 -18.15 7.80
N ASP A 33 -6.91 -18.92 7.79
CA ASP A 33 -5.85 -18.85 6.77
C ASP A 33 -5.34 -17.42 6.54
N ARG A 34 -5.61 -16.83 5.37
CA ARG A 34 -5.24 -15.44 4.99
C ARG A 34 -6.46 -14.53 4.86
N GLY A 35 -7.58 -14.92 5.46
CA GLY A 35 -8.86 -14.22 5.41
C GLY A 35 -9.56 -14.21 6.76
N VAL A 36 -10.85 -13.88 6.74
CA VAL A 36 -11.68 -13.82 7.93
C VAL A 36 -13.02 -14.51 7.70
N CYS A 37 -13.68 -14.89 8.79
CA CYS A 37 -15.06 -15.33 8.76
C CYS A 37 -15.98 -14.11 8.81
N VAL A 38 -16.95 -14.08 7.90
CA VAL A 38 -17.88 -12.97 7.67
C VAL A 38 -19.28 -13.49 7.92
N ARG A 39 -20.07 -12.75 8.71
CA ARG A 39 -21.49 -13.02 8.88
C ARG A 39 -22.26 -12.40 7.72
N LYS A 40 -22.98 -13.24 6.97
CA LYS A 40 -23.90 -12.76 5.93
C LYS A 40 -25.08 -12.06 6.59
N GLY A 41 -25.52 -10.93 6.03
CA GLY A 41 -26.77 -10.31 6.48
C GLY A 41 -27.95 -11.24 6.26
N SER A 42 -28.91 -11.24 7.19
CA SER A 42 -30.15 -12.01 7.05
C SER A 42 -30.99 -11.47 5.89
N THR A 43 -31.43 -12.35 5.00
CA THR A 43 -32.43 -12.05 3.96
C THR A 43 -33.87 -12.34 4.41
N GLU A 44 -34.07 -12.83 5.63
CA GLU A 44 -35.38 -13.18 6.15
C GLU A 44 -36.02 -12.04 6.96
N GLY A 45 -37.19 -11.59 6.51
CA GLY A 45 -38.09 -10.69 7.25
C GLY A 45 -37.88 -9.20 7.01
N SER A 46 -38.55 -8.65 5.99
CA SER A 46 -39.06 -7.26 5.80
C SER A 46 -38.21 -6.02 6.19
N THR A 47 -36.96 -6.15 6.60
CA THR A 47 -36.02 -5.04 6.78
C THR A 47 -34.83 -5.26 5.85
N LYS A 48 -34.59 -4.28 4.97
CA LYS A 48 -33.40 -4.13 4.11
C LYS A 48 -32.21 -4.96 4.61
N GLY A 49 -31.75 -5.93 3.80
CA GLY A 49 -30.71 -6.89 4.17
C GLY A 49 -29.53 -6.22 4.87
N SER A 50 -29.18 -6.73 6.06
CA SER A 50 -28.06 -6.20 6.85
C SER A 50 -26.78 -6.25 6.03
N THR A 51 -25.95 -5.21 6.09
CA THR A 51 -24.60 -5.25 5.52
C THR A 51 -23.82 -6.41 6.18
N PRO A 52 -23.09 -7.24 5.41
CA PRO A 52 -22.20 -8.24 5.99
C PRO A 52 -21.21 -7.61 6.96
N THR A 53 -20.84 -8.34 8.02
CA THR A 53 -19.89 -7.87 9.01
C THR A 53 -18.89 -8.96 9.40
N ILE A 54 -17.64 -8.55 9.66
CA ILE A 54 -16.59 -9.43 10.19
C ILE A 54 -16.70 -9.60 11.70
N PHE A 55 -17.37 -8.66 12.36
CA PHE A 55 -17.42 -8.56 13.80
C PHE A 55 -18.46 -9.50 14.40
N GLN A 56 -18.06 -10.28 15.40
CA GLN A 56 -18.94 -11.19 16.13
C GLN A 56 -19.04 -10.75 17.59
N ALA A 57 -20.26 -10.77 18.13
CA ALA A 57 -20.54 -10.38 19.53
C ALA A 57 -20.40 -11.55 20.52
N ALA A 58 -20.21 -12.77 20.02
CA ALA A 58 -20.05 -13.98 20.82
C ALA A 58 -19.19 -15.00 20.07
N PHE A 59 -18.69 -15.99 20.80
CA PHE A 59 -18.09 -17.17 20.20
C PHE A 59 -19.16 -17.95 19.43
N PRO A 60 -18.95 -18.21 18.12
CA PRO A 60 -19.86 -19.05 17.38
C PRO A 60 -19.71 -20.50 17.86
N ASP A 61 -20.80 -21.26 17.82
CA ASP A 61 -20.79 -22.68 18.15
C ASP A 61 -20.10 -23.47 17.04
N LEU A 62 -18.76 -23.44 17.02
CA LEU A 62 -17.94 -24.17 16.05
C LEU A 62 -18.13 -25.69 16.25
N PRO A 63 -18.30 -26.49 15.18
CA PRO A 63 -18.34 -27.94 15.27
C PRO A 63 -17.00 -28.52 15.77
N GLY A 64 -17.05 -29.50 16.67
CA GLY A 64 -15.86 -30.17 17.23
C GLY A 64 -15.61 -29.86 18.71
N GLU A 65 -14.50 -30.35 19.26
CA GLU A 65 -14.14 -30.21 20.69
C GLU A 65 -13.51 -28.85 21.06
N LEU A 66 -13.46 -27.86 20.15
CA LEU A 66 -12.91 -26.54 20.45
C LEU A 66 -13.74 -25.84 21.52
N LYS A 67 -13.24 -25.88 22.75
CA LYS A 67 -13.90 -25.21 23.88
C LYS A 67 -13.65 -23.71 23.79
N ARG A 68 -14.63 -22.91 24.23
CA ARG A 68 -14.51 -21.46 24.40
C ARG A 68 -13.22 -21.08 25.16
N ASP A 69 -12.84 -21.87 26.16
CA ASP A 69 -11.63 -21.67 26.98
C ASP A 69 -10.30 -21.89 26.22
N GLU A 70 -10.32 -22.57 25.08
CA GLU A 70 -9.15 -22.74 24.21
C GLU A 70 -9.05 -21.56 23.24
N LEU A 71 -10.16 -21.19 22.60
CA LEU A 71 -10.21 -20.03 21.69
C LEU A 71 -9.92 -18.70 22.40
N THR A 72 -10.27 -18.58 23.68
CA THR A 72 -9.94 -17.39 24.49
C THR A 72 -8.44 -17.25 24.78
N ARG A 73 -7.68 -18.36 24.89
CA ARG A 73 -6.22 -18.30 25.07
C ARG A 73 -5.50 -17.81 23.82
N ASP A 74 -6.09 -18.05 22.66
CA ASP A 74 -5.53 -17.65 21.37
C ASP A 74 -6.10 -16.32 20.83
N ALA A 75 -6.92 -15.63 21.62
CA ALA A 75 -7.37 -14.28 21.28
C ALA A 75 -6.21 -13.28 21.29
N ARG A 76 -6.13 -12.45 20.25
CA ARG A 76 -5.11 -11.41 20.07
C ARG A 76 -5.74 -10.04 20.00
N TYR A 77 -5.35 -9.16 20.91
CA TYR A 77 -5.94 -7.84 21.04
C TYR A 77 -5.72 -6.97 19.80
N LEU A 78 -6.78 -6.35 19.29
CA LEU A 78 -6.77 -5.46 18.12
C LEU A 78 -6.95 -3.99 18.49
N GLY A 79 -7.47 -3.67 19.67
CA GLY A 79 -7.82 -2.30 20.06
C GLY A 79 -9.24 -2.22 20.58
N HIS A 80 -9.76 -1.00 20.78
CA HIS A 80 -11.13 -0.75 21.20
C HIS A 80 -11.92 -0.04 20.11
N ARG A 81 -13.15 -0.48 19.89
CA ARG A 81 -14.17 0.24 19.11
C ARG A 81 -15.11 0.95 20.08
N GLY A 82 -14.88 2.23 20.31
CA GLY A 82 -15.53 2.94 21.42
C GLY A 82 -15.10 2.34 22.76
N ALA A 83 -16.05 1.86 23.55
CA ALA A 83 -15.79 1.20 24.83
C ALA A 83 -15.54 -0.32 24.71
N VAL A 84 -15.79 -0.93 23.54
CA VAL A 84 -15.73 -2.39 23.37
C VAL A 84 -14.34 -2.82 22.90
N ALA A 85 -13.72 -3.75 23.62
CA ALA A 85 -12.45 -4.34 23.21
C ALA A 85 -12.64 -5.31 22.03
N CYS A 86 -11.75 -5.23 21.04
CA CYS A 86 -11.76 -6.06 19.84
C CYS A 86 -10.57 -7.03 19.84
N TYR A 87 -10.80 -8.29 19.45
CA TYR A 87 -9.80 -9.34 19.40
C TYR A 87 -9.87 -10.14 18.09
N ALA A 88 -8.73 -10.57 17.58
CA ALA A 88 -8.63 -11.58 16.54
C ALA A 88 -8.54 -12.97 17.18
N VAL A 89 -9.22 -13.95 16.63
CA VAL A 89 -9.17 -15.35 17.07
C VAL A 89 -8.89 -16.22 15.85
N GLU A 90 -7.83 -17.02 15.88
CA GLU A 90 -7.53 -17.98 14.80
C GLU A 90 -8.51 -19.17 14.89
N VAL A 91 -9.12 -19.52 13.76
CA VAL A 91 -10.01 -20.67 13.63
C VAL A 91 -9.41 -21.66 12.65
N PRO A 92 -9.32 -22.96 12.99
CA PRO A 92 -8.82 -23.97 12.06
C PRO A 92 -9.57 -23.98 10.72
N GLY A 93 -8.82 -24.13 9.63
CA GLY A 93 -9.35 -24.06 8.27
C GLY A 93 -10.19 -25.27 7.85
N ASP A 94 -9.92 -26.43 8.45
CA ASP A 94 -10.60 -27.71 8.21
C ASP A 94 -11.93 -27.86 8.94
N LEU A 95 -12.23 -26.98 9.89
CA LEU A 95 -13.49 -27.02 10.63
C LEU A 95 -14.64 -26.41 9.82
N PRO A 96 -15.83 -27.03 9.84
CA PRO A 96 -17.01 -26.43 9.22
C PRO A 96 -17.36 -25.12 9.92
N LEU A 97 -17.74 -24.10 9.15
CA LEU A 97 -18.25 -22.85 9.74
C LEU A 97 -19.72 -23.02 10.13
N PRO A 98 -20.15 -22.47 11.28
CA PRO A 98 -21.55 -22.43 11.67
C PRO A 98 -22.42 -21.68 10.65
N GLU A 99 -23.72 -21.94 10.72
CA GLU A 99 -24.70 -21.30 9.83
C GLU A 99 -24.61 -19.77 9.89
N GLY A 100 -24.67 -19.14 8.72
CA GLY A 100 -24.57 -17.69 8.55
C GLY A 100 -23.14 -17.13 8.53
N LEU A 101 -22.11 -17.93 8.84
CA LEU A 101 -20.70 -17.55 8.65
C LEU A 101 -20.14 -18.12 7.35
N ALA A 102 -19.34 -17.31 6.65
CA ALA A 102 -18.60 -17.73 5.48
C ALA A 102 -17.17 -17.21 5.52
N TYR A 103 -16.23 -17.98 4.98
CA TYR A 103 -14.87 -17.52 4.77
C TYR A 103 -14.82 -16.51 3.60
N SER A 104 -14.00 -15.47 3.73
CA SER A 104 -13.64 -14.59 2.62
C SER A 104 -12.20 -14.12 2.76
N GLY A 105 -11.48 -14.07 1.64
CA GLY A 105 -10.17 -13.42 1.59
C GLY A 105 -10.31 -11.92 1.81
N VAL A 106 -9.35 -11.29 2.50
CA VAL A 106 -9.46 -9.86 2.84
C VAL A 106 -9.70 -8.96 1.62
N ARG A 107 -9.07 -9.25 0.48
CA ARG A 107 -9.28 -8.46 -0.77
C ARG A 107 -10.69 -8.57 -1.32
N GLU A 108 -11.33 -9.73 -1.17
CA GLU A 108 -12.68 -10.00 -1.68
C GLU A 108 -13.75 -9.23 -0.91
N LEU A 109 -13.43 -8.80 0.33
CA LEU A 109 -14.32 -7.99 1.16
C LEU A 109 -14.46 -6.54 0.70
N ALA A 110 -13.57 -6.06 -0.18
CA ALA A 110 -13.62 -4.70 -0.68
C ALA A 110 -14.96 -4.41 -1.37
N GLY A 111 -15.70 -3.42 -0.87
CA GLY A 111 -17.04 -3.08 -1.35
C GLY A 111 -18.17 -3.96 -0.83
N LEU A 112 -17.87 -5.06 -0.12
CA LEU A 112 -18.87 -5.93 0.53
C LEU A 112 -19.09 -5.59 2.01
N VAL A 113 -18.06 -5.07 2.67
CA VAL A 113 -18.10 -4.60 4.07
C VAL A 113 -17.68 -3.13 4.15
N PRO A 114 -18.00 -2.40 5.23
CA PRO A 114 -17.48 -1.05 5.44
C PRO A 114 -15.95 -1.00 5.43
N ASP A 115 -15.35 0.08 4.91
CA ASP A 115 -13.87 0.23 4.84
C ASP A 115 -13.18 0.02 6.20
N GLY A 116 -13.77 0.49 7.29
CA GLY A 116 -13.23 0.30 8.63
C GLY A 116 -13.16 -1.18 9.02
N GLU A 117 -14.15 -1.99 8.61
CA GLU A 117 -14.11 -3.43 8.80
C GLU A 117 -13.07 -4.08 7.89
N LEU A 118 -12.96 -3.66 6.63
CA LEU A 118 -11.93 -4.15 5.71
C LEU A 118 -10.52 -3.95 6.28
N ALA A 119 -10.24 -2.76 6.83
CA ALA A 119 -8.99 -2.45 7.50
C ALA A 119 -8.76 -3.31 8.75
N VAL A 120 -9.80 -3.54 9.55
CA VAL A 120 -9.69 -4.40 10.74
C VAL A 120 -9.49 -5.87 10.37
N ALA A 121 -10.11 -6.38 9.31
CA ALA A 121 -9.87 -7.73 8.81
C ALA A 121 -8.41 -7.91 8.39
N ALA A 122 -7.86 -6.94 7.65
CA ALA A 122 -6.45 -6.89 7.30
C ALA A 122 -5.54 -6.92 8.53
N LEU A 123 -5.78 -6.03 9.50
CA LEU A 123 -5.04 -6.02 10.75
C LEU A 123 -5.13 -7.36 11.48
N ALA A 124 -6.32 -7.94 11.61
CA ALA A 124 -6.53 -9.21 12.30
C ALA A 124 -5.67 -10.33 11.69
N VAL A 125 -5.66 -10.47 10.37
CA VAL A 125 -4.81 -11.44 9.64
C VAL A 125 -3.33 -11.20 9.94
N GLN A 126 -2.86 -9.95 9.89
CA GLN A 126 -1.46 -9.61 10.18
C GLN A 126 -1.06 -9.92 11.63
N ILE A 127 -1.95 -9.67 12.60
CA ILE A 127 -1.68 -9.91 14.02
C ILE A 127 -1.63 -11.41 14.33
N VAL A 128 -2.53 -12.19 13.75
CA VAL A 128 -2.50 -13.65 13.87
C VAL A 128 -1.25 -14.23 13.21
N ASP A 129 -0.87 -13.75 12.03
CA ASP A 129 0.36 -14.18 11.37
C ASP A 129 1.62 -13.84 12.17
N TYR A 130 1.70 -12.61 12.71
CA TYR A 130 2.78 -12.20 13.62
C TYR A 130 2.85 -13.11 14.85
N ASP A 131 1.70 -13.43 15.46
CA ASP A 131 1.65 -14.30 16.62
C ASP A 131 2.21 -15.69 16.31
N ARG A 132 1.76 -16.29 15.21
CA ARG A 132 2.16 -17.61 14.71
C ARG A 132 3.65 -17.67 14.36
N THR A 133 4.17 -16.65 13.67
CA THR A 133 5.56 -16.61 13.19
C THR A 133 6.56 -16.18 14.26
N THR A 134 6.08 -15.66 15.39
CA THR A 134 6.90 -15.19 16.51
C THR A 134 6.61 -16.00 17.78
N ARG A 135 6.27 -17.30 17.68
CA ARG A 135 6.09 -18.16 18.87
C ARG A 135 7.42 -18.42 19.60
N PHE A 136 8.50 -18.54 18.86
CA PHE A 136 9.85 -18.77 19.37
C PHE A 136 10.79 -17.61 19.00
N CYS A 137 11.77 -17.37 19.86
CA CYS A 137 12.74 -16.32 19.67
C CYS A 137 13.69 -16.68 18.53
N GLY A 138 13.67 -15.89 17.45
CA GLY A 138 14.59 -16.09 16.31
C GLY A 138 16.09 -15.88 16.62
N ARG A 139 16.47 -15.59 17.88
CA ARG A 139 17.88 -15.52 18.33
C ARG A 139 18.33 -16.78 19.06
N CYS A 140 17.52 -17.29 20.00
CA CYS A 140 17.93 -18.37 20.90
C CYS A 140 16.98 -19.58 20.91
N GLY A 141 15.88 -19.55 20.18
CA GLY A 141 14.91 -20.65 20.09
C GLY A 141 13.94 -20.78 21.28
N ALA A 142 14.12 -20.04 22.38
CA ALA A 142 13.19 -20.08 23.51
C ALA A 142 11.79 -19.56 23.15
N ALA A 143 10.74 -20.07 23.80
CA ALA A 143 9.38 -19.56 23.63
C ALA A 143 9.31 -18.09 24.05
N THR A 144 8.52 -17.30 23.31
CA THR A 144 8.30 -15.88 23.62
C THR A 144 6.97 -15.67 24.34
N GLU A 145 6.86 -14.54 25.04
CA GLU A 145 5.68 -14.15 25.80
C GLU A 145 5.15 -12.80 25.30
N PRO A 146 3.82 -12.59 25.26
CA PRO A 146 3.26 -11.30 24.87
C PRO A 146 3.60 -10.20 25.90
N VAL A 147 3.95 -9.01 25.40
CA VAL A 147 4.07 -7.80 26.21
C VAL A 147 2.69 -7.17 26.34
N ARG A 148 2.34 -6.72 27.55
CA ARG A 148 1.00 -6.18 27.82
C ARG A 148 0.86 -4.69 27.59
N THR A 149 1.97 -3.96 27.57
CA THR A 149 2.00 -2.49 27.49
C THR A 149 2.15 -1.96 26.07
N GLU A 150 2.41 -2.84 25.11
CA GLU A 150 2.60 -2.54 23.70
C GLU A 150 2.40 -3.79 22.85
N ARG A 151 2.28 -3.64 21.53
CA ARG A 151 2.16 -4.78 20.61
C ARG A 151 3.51 -5.42 20.34
N ALA A 152 3.98 -6.23 21.27
CA ALA A 152 5.25 -6.92 21.14
C ALA A 152 5.24 -8.29 21.82
N LYS A 153 6.27 -9.08 21.53
CA LYS A 153 6.62 -10.31 22.23
C LYS A 153 8.04 -10.21 22.77
N ILE A 154 8.26 -10.65 23.99
CA ILE A 154 9.57 -10.67 24.63
C ILE A 154 10.04 -12.11 24.83
N CYS A 155 11.33 -12.34 24.61
CA CYS A 155 11.97 -13.61 24.97
C CYS A 155 12.43 -13.56 26.44
N PRO A 156 11.90 -14.40 27.35
CA PRO A 156 12.32 -14.39 28.75
C PRO A 156 13.77 -14.88 28.95
N SER A 157 14.33 -15.60 27.98
CA SER A 157 15.70 -16.12 28.06
C SER A 157 16.77 -15.10 27.69
N CYS A 158 16.55 -14.29 26.64
CA CYS A 158 17.56 -13.34 26.15
C CYS A 158 17.09 -11.88 26.07
N HIS A 159 15.88 -11.60 26.55
CA HIS A 159 15.24 -10.29 26.63
C HIS A 159 15.06 -9.56 25.29
N ARG A 160 15.22 -10.28 24.16
CA ARG A 160 14.93 -9.72 22.83
C ARG A 160 13.43 -9.44 22.71
N ILE A 161 13.10 -8.23 22.28
CA ILE A 161 11.75 -7.83 21.92
C ILE A 161 11.57 -7.98 20.40
N ALA A 162 10.44 -8.53 19.98
CA ALA A 162 10.02 -8.62 18.60
C ALA A 162 8.70 -7.88 18.42
N TYR A 163 8.61 -7.04 17.39
CA TYR A 163 7.40 -6.31 17.01
C TYR A 163 6.79 -6.92 15.75
N PRO A 164 5.50 -6.69 15.45
CA PRO A 164 4.94 -6.98 14.14
C PRO A 164 5.78 -6.36 13.04
N ARG A 165 6.11 -7.17 12.03
CA ARG A 165 6.90 -6.70 10.89
C ARG A 165 6.05 -5.77 10.03
N LEU A 166 6.66 -4.67 9.58
CA LEU A 166 6.19 -3.89 8.47
C LEU A 166 7.35 -3.75 7.48
N SER A 167 7.08 -4.00 6.21
CA SER A 167 8.07 -3.98 5.13
C SER A 167 7.85 -2.71 4.29
N PRO A 168 8.64 -1.64 4.46
CA PRO A 168 8.45 -0.42 3.68
C PRO A 168 8.67 -0.71 2.19
N ALA A 169 7.78 -0.21 1.36
CA ALA A 169 7.88 -0.32 -0.09
C ALA A 169 7.50 1.01 -0.72
N ILE A 170 8.18 1.40 -1.79
CA ILE A 170 7.86 2.59 -2.56
C ILE A 170 6.94 2.23 -3.72
N ILE A 171 6.16 3.20 -4.18
CA ILE A 171 5.50 3.18 -5.48
C ILE A 171 5.57 4.58 -6.07
N VAL A 172 5.94 4.70 -7.34
CA VAL A 172 6.23 6.02 -7.93
C VAL A 172 5.57 6.22 -9.30
N LEU A 173 4.86 7.33 -9.43
CA LEU A 173 4.38 7.85 -10.71
C LEU A 173 5.46 8.76 -11.31
N VAL A 174 6.10 8.30 -12.38
CA VAL A 174 7.13 9.07 -13.09
C VAL A 174 6.49 9.81 -14.27
N ARG A 175 6.66 11.13 -14.32
CA ARG A 175 6.09 12.01 -15.36
C ARG A 175 7.12 12.36 -16.42
N LYS A 176 6.69 12.35 -17.68
CA LYS A 176 7.44 12.90 -18.82
C LYS A 176 6.49 13.68 -19.72
N GLY A 177 6.49 15.00 -19.58
CA GLY A 177 5.53 15.87 -20.27
C GLY A 177 4.08 15.50 -19.93
N GLY A 178 3.28 15.21 -20.96
CA GLY A 178 1.88 14.78 -20.83
C GLY A 178 1.68 13.28 -20.58
N SER A 179 2.75 12.53 -20.29
CA SER A 179 2.71 11.07 -20.13
C SER A 179 3.27 10.60 -18.78
N ILE A 180 2.92 9.38 -18.40
CA ILE A 180 3.45 8.66 -17.23
C ILE A 180 4.10 7.34 -17.63
N LEU A 181 5.12 6.93 -16.88
CA LEU A 181 5.70 5.60 -17.01
C LEU A 181 4.80 4.58 -16.32
N MET A 182 4.50 3.49 -17.02
CA MET A 182 3.91 2.30 -16.40
C MET A 182 4.68 1.05 -16.83
N VAL A 183 4.81 0.10 -15.91
CA VAL A 183 5.55 -1.15 -16.07
C VAL A 183 4.62 -2.35 -15.96
N ARG A 184 5.00 -3.46 -16.60
CA ARG A 184 4.30 -4.74 -16.53
C ARG A 184 5.28 -5.83 -16.17
N GLY A 185 5.07 -6.46 -15.01
CA GLY A 185 5.87 -7.59 -14.57
C GLY A 185 5.50 -8.89 -15.28
N GLY A 186 6.41 -9.87 -15.28
CA GLY A 186 6.22 -11.10 -16.07
C GLY A 186 5.07 -12.02 -15.64
N GLY A 187 4.67 -11.95 -14.37
CA GLY A 187 3.49 -12.66 -13.87
C GLY A 187 2.16 -11.94 -14.09
N ALA A 188 2.17 -10.71 -14.63
CA ALA A 188 0.95 -9.92 -14.77
C ALA A 188 0.12 -10.38 -15.98
N ALA A 189 -1.21 -10.41 -15.81
CA ALA A 189 -2.12 -10.72 -16.91
C ALA A 189 -1.90 -9.74 -18.09
N PRO A 190 -2.05 -10.18 -19.35
CA PRO A 190 -1.84 -9.33 -20.52
C PRO A 190 -2.60 -8.00 -20.42
N GLY A 191 -1.91 -6.90 -20.73
CA GLY A 191 -2.47 -5.55 -20.69
C GLY A 191 -2.59 -4.91 -19.31
N ARG A 192 -2.22 -5.60 -18.22
CA ARG A 192 -2.18 -4.99 -16.88
C ARG A 192 -0.82 -4.33 -16.64
N TYR A 193 -0.84 -3.01 -16.53
CA TYR A 193 0.32 -2.22 -16.14
C TYR A 193 0.13 -1.63 -14.75
N SER A 194 1.23 -1.39 -14.05
CA SER A 194 1.31 -0.73 -12.75
C SER A 194 2.34 0.39 -12.81
N LEU A 195 2.41 1.19 -11.75
CA LEU A 195 3.56 2.04 -11.49
C LEU A 195 4.74 1.19 -10.97
N VAL A 196 5.96 1.71 -11.10
CA VAL A 196 7.19 1.11 -10.53
C VAL A 196 7.06 1.06 -9.01
N ALA A 197 7.36 -0.09 -8.41
CA ALA A 197 7.25 -0.30 -6.97
C ALA A 197 8.21 -1.37 -6.49
N GLY A 198 8.89 -1.12 -5.37
CA GLY A 198 9.80 -2.09 -4.79
C GLY A 198 10.11 -1.81 -3.32
N PHE A 199 10.80 -2.75 -2.68
CA PHE A 199 11.05 -2.69 -1.24
C PHE A 199 12.18 -1.71 -0.91
N VAL A 200 12.10 -1.11 0.27
CA VAL A 200 13.21 -0.33 0.81
C VAL A 200 14.22 -1.29 1.46
N GLU A 201 15.48 -1.20 1.05
CA GLU A 201 16.60 -1.99 1.57
C GLU A 201 17.20 -1.41 2.87
N PRO A 202 17.88 -2.24 3.69
CA PRO A 202 18.63 -1.74 4.83
C PRO A 202 19.76 -0.79 4.39
N GLY A 203 19.77 0.42 4.94
CA GLY A 203 20.84 1.39 4.72
C GLY A 203 20.58 2.40 3.59
N GLU A 204 19.44 2.32 2.90
CA GLU A 204 19.03 3.35 1.94
C GLU A 204 17.98 4.31 2.51
N THR A 205 17.94 5.52 1.95
CA THR A 205 16.81 6.44 2.16
C THR A 205 15.61 6.02 1.30
N ILE A 206 14.41 6.45 1.66
CA ILE A 206 13.22 6.13 0.86
C ILE A 206 13.34 6.75 -0.54
N GLU A 207 13.89 7.96 -0.65
CA GLU A 207 14.13 8.62 -1.93
C GLU A 207 15.16 7.88 -2.80
N ASP A 208 16.18 7.27 -2.18
CA ASP A 208 17.15 6.46 -2.91
C ASP A 208 16.54 5.15 -3.39
N ALA A 209 15.64 4.53 -2.60
CA ALA A 209 14.84 3.39 -3.06
C ALA A 209 14.03 3.76 -4.31
N VAL A 210 13.36 4.93 -4.31
CA VAL A 210 12.61 5.42 -5.48
C VAL A 210 13.51 5.57 -6.72
N ARG A 211 14.74 6.06 -6.56
CA ARG A 211 15.71 6.18 -7.67
C ARG A 211 16.21 4.82 -8.13
N ARG A 212 16.54 3.93 -7.18
CA ARG A 212 17.08 2.60 -7.44
C ARG A 212 16.08 1.76 -8.23
N GLU A 213 14.86 1.63 -7.72
CA GLU A 213 13.80 0.83 -8.36
C GLU A 213 13.49 1.31 -9.78
N VAL A 214 13.34 2.62 -10.00
CA VAL A 214 13.09 3.16 -11.35
C VAL A 214 14.26 2.92 -12.30
N ARG A 215 15.49 2.99 -11.80
CA ARG A 215 16.68 2.69 -12.60
C ARG A 215 16.77 1.21 -12.94
N GLU A 216 16.53 0.33 -11.96
CA GLU A 216 16.62 -1.13 -12.11
C GLU A 216 15.52 -1.65 -13.04
N GLU A 217 14.27 -1.27 -12.81
CA GLU A 217 13.11 -1.80 -13.53
C GLU A 217 12.90 -1.19 -14.92
N ALA A 218 13.31 0.07 -15.13
CA ALA A 218 12.98 0.81 -16.34
C ALA A 218 14.17 1.47 -17.05
N GLY A 219 15.36 1.49 -16.44
CA GLY A 219 16.57 2.01 -17.07
C GLY A 219 16.68 3.54 -17.15
N ILE A 220 15.77 4.29 -16.52
CA ILE A 220 15.71 5.77 -16.62
C ILE A 220 16.15 6.47 -15.34
N ALA A 221 16.58 7.72 -15.48
CA ALA A 221 16.86 8.62 -14.36
C ALA A 221 15.66 9.50 -14.04
N ILE A 222 15.51 9.88 -12.76
CA ILE A 222 14.43 10.72 -12.26
C ILE A 222 14.95 11.82 -11.33
N LYS A 223 14.15 12.87 -11.19
CA LYS A 223 14.37 14.01 -10.30
C LYS A 223 13.06 14.46 -9.65
N ASN A 224 13.15 15.46 -8.78
CA ASN A 224 12.01 16.10 -8.11
C ASN A 224 11.07 15.09 -7.45
N ILE A 225 11.62 14.14 -6.71
CA ILE A 225 10.85 13.13 -5.98
C ILE A 225 10.02 13.84 -4.91
N ARG A 226 8.71 13.61 -4.91
CA ARG A 226 7.76 14.21 -3.96
C ARG A 226 6.89 13.12 -3.37
N TYR A 227 6.90 13.01 -2.05
CA TYR A 227 5.97 12.16 -1.31
C TYR A 227 4.52 12.64 -1.50
N CYS A 228 3.58 11.70 -1.58
CA CYS A 228 2.17 11.98 -1.78
C CYS A 228 1.30 11.42 -0.65
N ALA A 229 1.39 10.12 -0.38
CA ALA A 229 0.60 9.43 0.63
C ALA A 229 1.23 8.09 1.01
N SER A 230 0.71 7.45 2.05
CA SER A 230 1.07 6.09 2.43
C SER A 230 -0.17 5.24 2.66
N GLU A 231 -0.07 3.95 2.36
CA GLU A 231 -1.15 2.99 2.55
C GLU A 231 -0.61 1.67 3.13
N PRO A 232 -1.19 1.15 4.23
CA PRO A 232 -0.93 -0.22 4.64
C PRO A 232 -1.33 -1.19 3.53
N TRP A 233 -0.45 -2.12 3.18
CA TRP A 233 -0.70 -3.12 2.17
C TRP A 233 -0.48 -4.52 2.76
N PRO A 234 -1.53 -5.12 3.37
CA PRO A 234 -1.45 -6.27 4.26
C PRO A 234 -1.35 -7.61 3.51
N PHE A 235 -0.48 -7.65 2.49
CA PHE A 235 -0.32 -8.79 1.59
C PHE A 235 1.16 -9.05 1.24
N PRO A 236 2.00 -9.47 2.21
CA PRO A 236 1.64 -9.83 3.59
C PRO A 236 1.74 -8.67 4.60
N ASP A 237 2.76 -7.83 4.52
CA ASP A 237 3.09 -6.88 5.59
C ASP A 237 3.70 -5.56 5.10
N SER A 238 3.42 -5.16 3.86
CA SER A 238 4.02 -3.96 3.29
C SER A 238 3.38 -2.66 3.83
N LEU A 239 4.21 -1.62 4.00
CA LEU A 239 3.76 -0.24 4.11
C LEU A 239 4.12 0.47 2.81
N MET A 240 3.11 0.72 1.97
CA MET A 240 3.31 1.34 0.67
C MET A 240 3.45 2.85 0.80
N LEU A 241 4.49 3.42 0.19
CA LEU A 241 4.85 4.84 0.23
C LEU A 241 4.77 5.39 -1.20
N GLY A 242 3.79 6.26 -1.46
CA GLY A 242 3.49 6.78 -2.79
C GLY A 242 4.24 8.07 -3.10
N PHE A 243 4.85 8.11 -4.29
CA PHE A 243 5.63 9.24 -4.79
C PHE A 243 5.21 9.67 -6.19
N VAL A 244 5.50 10.92 -6.51
CA VAL A 244 5.51 11.46 -7.88
C VAL A 244 6.89 12.01 -8.18
N ALA A 245 7.47 11.61 -9.30
CA ALA A 245 8.79 12.06 -9.77
C ALA A 245 8.72 12.55 -11.22
N ASP A 246 9.74 13.29 -11.65
CA ASP A 246 9.87 13.78 -13.01
C ASP A 246 11.04 13.07 -13.71
N TYR A 247 10.84 12.69 -14.97
CA TYR A 247 11.89 12.11 -15.82
C TYR A 247 13.08 13.07 -15.95
N ASP A 248 14.30 12.52 -15.87
CA ASP A 248 15.55 13.27 -15.94
C ASP A 248 16.51 12.81 -17.04
N GLY A 249 16.28 11.65 -17.66
CA GLY A 249 17.11 11.17 -18.77
C GLY A 249 17.14 9.65 -18.88
N GLY A 250 17.85 9.16 -19.90
CA GLY A 250 18.00 7.73 -20.19
C GLY A 250 16.93 7.17 -21.11
N ASP A 251 17.19 5.98 -21.65
CA ASP A 251 16.30 5.24 -22.52
C ASP A 251 15.61 4.13 -21.73
N ILE A 252 14.34 3.86 -22.05
CA ILE A 252 13.62 2.76 -21.41
C ILE A 252 14.32 1.45 -21.76
N ALA A 253 14.72 0.72 -20.71
CA ALA A 253 15.31 -0.60 -20.81
C ALA A 253 14.80 -1.44 -19.63
N PRO A 254 13.71 -2.21 -19.80
CA PRO A 254 13.26 -3.16 -18.78
C PRO A 254 14.35 -4.18 -18.46
N ASP A 255 14.43 -4.61 -17.20
CA ASP A 255 15.45 -5.57 -16.73
C ASP A 255 15.31 -6.96 -17.37
N GLY A 256 14.12 -7.32 -17.85
CA GLY A 256 13.80 -8.64 -18.39
C GLY A 256 13.75 -9.74 -17.32
N VAL A 257 13.81 -9.38 -16.04
CA VAL A 257 13.76 -10.30 -14.89
C VAL A 257 12.43 -10.12 -14.18
N GLU A 258 12.20 -8.93 -13.62
CA GLU A 258 10.95 -8.58 -12.95
C GLU A 258 9.97 -7.95 -13.92
N ILE A 259 10.45 -7.07 -14.81
CA ILE A 259 9.65 -6.26 -15.73
C ILE A 259 9.87 -6.71 -17.18
N GLU A 260 8.77 -7.11 -17.82
CA GLU A 260 8.76 -7.48 -19.24
C GLU A 260 8.59 -6.26 -20.17
N SER A 261 7.95 -5.21 -19.68
CA SER A 261 7.62 -4.05 -20.50
C SER A 261 7.47 -2.79 -19.66
N ALA A 262 8.03 -1.69 -20.16
CA ALA A 262 7.87 -0.36 -19.60
C ALA A 262 7.47 0.60 -20.74
N VAL A 263 6.40 1.37 -20.55
CA VAL A 263 5.78 2.17 -21.61
C VAL A 263 5.36 3.54 -21.05
N TRP A 264 5.56 4.58 -21.85
CA TRP A 264 4.98 5.90 -21.59
C TRP A 264 3.54 5.93 -22.08
N PHE A 265 2.60 6.17 -21.16
CA PHE A 265 1.18 6.35 -21.48
C PHE A 265 0.79 7.80 -21.31
N ASP A 266 0.18 8.39 -22.33
CA ASP A 266 -0.55 9.64 -22.19
C ASP A 266 -1.94 9.39 -21.55
N ARG A 267 -2.70 10.47 -21.37
CA ARG A 267 -4.00 10.44 -20.70
C ARG A 267 -5.10 9.76 -21.51
N ASP A 268 -5.00 9.86 -22.82
CA ASP A 268 -6.03 9.40 -23.75
C ASP A 268 -5.87 7.90 -24.07
N HIS A 269 -4.67 7.35 -23.81
CA HIS A 269 -4.30 5.98 -24.13
C HIS A 269 -3.90 5.15 -22.90
N LEU A 270 -4.44 5.44 -21.71
CA LEU A 270 -4.17 4.65 -20.51
C LEU A 270 -4.61 3.18 -20.66
N PRO A 271 -3.85 2.22 -20.12
CA PRO A 271 -4.22 0.81 -20.12
C PRO A 271 -5.37 0.54 -19.13
N VAL A 272 -5.77 -0.72 -19.00
CA VAL A 272 -6.71 -1.12 -17.95
C VAL A 272 -6.08 -0.87 -16.58
N LEU A 273 -6.65 0.07 -15.84
CA LEU A 273 -6.12 0.51 -14.56
C LEU A 273 -6.46 -0.47 -13.42
N PRO A 274 -5.64 -0.51 -12.36
CA PRO A 274 -5.98 -1.21 -11.13
C PRO A 274 -7.33 -0.75 -10.53
N PRO A 275 -7.97 -1.59 -9.70
CA PRO A 275 -9.16 -1.21 -8.95
C PRO A 275 -8.93 0.06 -8.10
N GLN A 276 -10.00 0.80 -7.81
CA GLN A 276 -10.00 1.98 -6.93
C GLN A 276 -9.85 1.63 -5.43
N LEU A 277 -8.99 0.65 -5.17
CA LEU A 277 -8.57 0.21 -3.85
C LEU A 277 -7.08 0.54 -3.61
N SER A 278 -6.27 0.69 -4.65
CA SER A 278 -4.82 0.83 -4.51
C SER A 278 -4.32 2.26 -4.58
N LEU A 279 -3.25 2.54 -3.85
CA LEU A 279 -2.46 3.77 -3.98
C LEU A 279 -2.01 4.05 -5.42
N THR A 280 -1.71 3.02 -6.21
CA THR A 280 -1.44 3.12 -7.67
C THR A 280 -2.56 3.87 -8.39
N ARG A 281 -3.80 3.45 -8.16
CA ARG A 281 -4.97 4.04 -8.83
C ARG A 281 -5.17 5.49 -8.38
N ALA A 282 -5.00 5.76 -7.09
CA ALA A 282 -5.15 7.11 -6.56
C ALA A 282 -4.11 8.10 -7.11
N LEU A 283 -2.84 7.67 -7.29
CA LEU A 283 -1.80 8.50 -7.92
C LEU A 283 -2.13 8.82 -9.39
N ILE A 284 -2.62 7.84 -10.14
CA ILE A 284 -3.02 8.01 -11.54
C ILE A 284 -4.24 8.94 -11.65
N ASP A 285 -5.26 8.74 -10.81
CA ASP A 285 -6.46 9.57 -10.79
C ASP A 285 -6.13 11.05 -10.45
N ASP A 286 -5.24 11.30 -9.48
CA ASP A 286 -4.76 12.65 -9.15
C ASP A 286 -4.00 13.29 -10.32
N TRP A 287 -3.14 12.52 -10.98
CA TRP A 287 -2.47 12.98 -12.19
C TRP A 287 -3.48 13.34 -13.28
N ILE A 288 -4.51 12.52 -13.55
CA ILE A 288 -5.61 12.81 -14.49
C ILE A 288 -6.31 14.12 -14.15
N ALA A 289 -6.71 14.30 -12.89
CA ALA A 289 -7.42 15.50 -12.45
C ALA A 289 -6.58 16.79 -12.60
N ALA A 290 -5.28 16.74 -12.29
CA ALA A 290 -4.40 17.91 -12.34
C ALA A 290 -4.30 18.54 -13.74
N SER A 291 -4.42 17.74 -14.80
CA SER A 291 -4.40 18.25 -16.18
C SER A 291 -5.69 18.96 -16.57
N ALA A 292 -6.84 18.48 -16.09
CA ALA A 292 -8.13 19.12 -16.35
C ALA A 292 -8.18 20.52 -15.72
N ALA A 293 -7.63 20.67 -14.51
CA ALA A 293 -7.50 21.96 -13.84
C ALA A 293 -6.56 22.92 -14.60
N SER A 294 -5.41 22.42 -15.07
CA SER A 294 -4.48 23.22 -15.87
C SER A 294 -5.09 23.67 -17.21
N ALA A 295 -5.84 22.79 -17.89
CA ALA A 295 -6.52 23.11 -19.15
C ALA A 295 -7.66 24.13 -18.96
N ALA A 296 -8.42 24.02 -17.85
CA ALA A 296 -9.47 24.98 -17.51
C ALA A 296 -8.93 26.38 -17.13
N SER A 297 -7.65 26.46 -16.73
CA SER A 297 -6.97 27.72 -16.36
C SER A 297 -6.16 28.37 -17.49
N ALA A 298 -6.05 27.73 -18.66
CA ALA A 298 -5.31 28.28 -19.79
C ALA A 298 -6.09 29.44 -20.43
N PRO A 299 -5.50 30.63 -20.62
CA PRO A 299 -6.18 31.74 -21.29
C PRO A 299 -6.45 31.36 -22.75
N SER A 300 -7.70 31.51 -23.19
CA SER A 300 -8.08 31.34 -24.59
C SER A 300 -7.39 32.41 -25.43
N SER A 301 -6.37 32.04 -26.20
CA SER A 301 -5.78 32.92 -27.20
C SER A 301 -6.84 33.32 -28.23
N PRO A 302 -7.00 34.61 -28.56
CA PRO A 302 -7.95 35.02 -29.58
C PRO A 302 -7.43 34.55 -30.95
N SER A 303 -8.27 33.84 -31.68
CA SER A 303 -8.09 33.54 -33.10
C SER A 303 -8.08 34.85 -33.90
N GLY A 304 -6.90 35.24 -34.40
CA GLY A 304 -6.74 36.32 -35.37
C GLY A 304 -6.44 35.73 -36.74
N ASP A 305 -7.38 35.90 -37.67
CA ASP A 305 -7.22 35.60 -39.10
C ASP A 305 -6.15 36.49 -39.76
N PRO A 306 -5.59 36.07 -40.92
CA PRO A 306 -4.42 36.68 -41.52
C PRO A 306 -4.80 37.92 -42.35
N ALA A 307 -4.11 39.03 -42.14
CA ALA A 307 -4.13 40.17 -43.05
C ALA A 307 -2.76 40.34 -43.72
N ALA A 308 -2.80 40.36 -45.04
CA ALA A 308 -1.68 40.57 -45.95
C ALA A 308 -1.15 42.01 -45.93
N GLY A 309 0.13 42.17 -46.27
CA GLY A 309 0.64 43.35 -46.97
C GLY A 309 1.91 43.98 -46.37
N GLY A 310 2.96 44.09 -47.20
CA GLY A 310 3.88 45.23 -47.16
C GLY A 310 5.36 44.92 -46.99
N ASP A 311 6.09 45.02 -48.10
CA ASP A 311 7.55 44.98 -48.23
C ASP A 311 8.32 45.96 -47.32
N ALA A 312 9.54 45.59 -46.91
CA ALA A 312 10.75 46.42 -47.12
C ALA A 312 12.03 45.70 -46.65
N ALA A 313 13.08 45.93 -47.44
CA ALA A 313 14.42 45.37 -47.40
C ALA A 313 15.26 45.73 -46.15
N GLY A 314 16.33 44.95 -45.92
CA GLY A 314 17.41 45.34 -45.01
C GLY A 314 18.45 44.23 -44.79
N ASP A 315 19.53 44.31 -45.57
CA ASP A 315 20.76 43.50 -45.50
C ASP A 315 21.39 43.37 -44.09
N GLY A 316 22.16 42.29 -43.87
CA GLY A 316 23.25 42.33 -42.88
C GLY A 316 23.74 41.01 -42.32
N ARG A 317 24.83 40.50 -42.90
CA ARG A 317 25.89 39.62 -42.34
C ARG A 317 26.15 39.89 -40.83
N SER A 318 26.67 39.02 -39.96
CA SER A 318 27.71 37.98 -40.11
C SER A 318 27.81 37.10 -38.84
N SER A 319 28.24 35.86 -39.07
CA SER A 319 29.00 34.91 -38.25
C SER A 319 29.96 35.42 -37.16
N SER A 320 30.04 34.66 -36.05
CA SER A 320 31.27 34.08 -35.41
C SER A 320 30.88 33.46 -34.06
N GLN A 321 30.95 32.13 -33.84
CA GLN A 321 32.12 31.31 -33.48
C GLN A 321 32.92 31.78 -32.26
N SER A 322 32.90 30.96 -31.20
CA SER A 322 34.02 30.60 -30.30
C SER A 322 33.46 29.57 -29.29
N SER A 323 33.73 28.26 -29.36
CA SER A 323 34.88 27.53 -28.76
C SER A 323 35.33 28.05 -27.39
N ALA A 324 35.77 27.29 -26.40
CA ALA A 324 35.87 25.88 -26.02
C ALA A 324 36.63 25.90 -24.66
N GLN A 325 36.82 24.73 -24.05
CA GLN A 325 37.80 24.42 -22.98
C GLN A 325 37.36 24.77 -21.54
N ASP A 326 37.01 23.75 -20.77
CA ASP A 326 37.91 22.84 -20.00
C ASP A 326 38.32 23.52 -18.69
N ASP A 327 37.81 23.01 -17.57
CA ASP A 327 38.75 22.67 -16.51
C ASP A 327 38.26 21.51 -15.65
N ARG A 328 39.15 20.53 -15.49
CA ARG A 328 39.04 19.39 -14.59
C ARG A 328 39.63 19.83 -13.26
N SER A 329 38.96 19.56 -12.15
CA SER A 329 39.69 19.17 -10.94
C SER A 329 38.79 18.50 -9.92
N ALA A 330 39.11 17.24 -9.67
CA ALA A 330 38.68 16.48 -8.52
C ALA A 330 39.31 17.06 -7.24
N SER A 331 38.56 17.06 -6.13
CA SER A 331 39.16 16.80 -4.83
C SER A 331 38.20 16.10 -3.89
N ARG A 332 38.77 15.05 -3.32
CA ARG A 332 38.25 14.16 -2.28
C ARG A 332 38.15 14.92 -0.96
N ILE A 333 37.05 14.71 -0.22
CA ILE A 333 36.96 14.93 1.23
C ILE A 333 36.07 13.77 1.72
N ASN A 334 36.68 12.68 2.17
CA ASN A 334 37.17 12.36 3.52
C ASN A 334 36.06 12.32 4.60
N GLU A 335 35.95 11.12 5.18
CA GLU A 335 35.02 10.65 6.19
C GLU A 335 35.22 11.35 7.55
N GLY A 336 34.17 11.31 8.37
CA GLY A 336 34.32 11.38 9.82
C GLY A 336 33.14 12.00 10.58
N ARG A 337 32.12 11.22 10.92
CA ARG A 337 31.82 10.79 12.30
C ARG A 337 30.60 9.88 12.39
#